data_AF-A0A7K4CS99-F1
#
_entry.id   AF-A0A7K4CS99-F1
#
_cell.length_a   1.000
_cell.length_b   1.000
_cell.length_c   1.000
_cell.angle_alpha   90.00
_cell.angle_beta   90.00
_cell.angle_gamma   90.00
#
_symmetry.space_group_name_H-M   'P 1'
#
loop_
_entity.id
_entity.type
_entity.pdbx_description
1 polymer ?
#
loop_
_entity_poly.entity_id
_entity_poly.type
_entity_poly.pdbx_seq_one_letter_code
_entity_poly.pdbx_strand_id
1 'polypeptide(L)'
;MDRHPQSMKPWLLEILACPIDKHYPLDLSIFSIEDADAFLKKVGNVDEMKKDLSFFFKNGLDDEEGDVSTPIINFDDAGKDLLVFDTLVRKPSPAGLYLEKIQTSIDELKPVVVLCSEKVKETVTTLRALKENVQEAREAVSKMAGNPAKQREIISSLEKGLILLNWFKQAVEIESGVMICAKCHRWCPIRDSIPQMLPDELRREKYDKQFLETWKDKMDPDIVNAGIPFHL
;
A
#
# COMPACT_ATOMS: atom_id res chain seq x y z
N MET A 1 -1.44 -21.91 -9.34
CA MET A 1 -1.65 -20.56 -9.89
C MET A 1 -0.32 -19.86 -9.75
N ASP A 2 0.40 -19.75 -10.86
CA ASP A 2 1.70 -19.09 -10.94
C ASP A 2 1.50 -17.59 -10.73
N ARG A 3 1.67 -17.10 -9.50
CA ARG A 3 1.75 -15.66 -9.27
C ARG A 3 3.07 -15.17 -9.86
N HIS A 4 2.97 -14.29 -10.87
CA HIS A 4 4.14 -13.67 -11.47
C HIS A 4 4.85 -12.82 -10.40
N PRO A 5 6.16 -13.01 -10.17
CA PRO A 5 6.86 -12.41 -9.03
C PRO A 5 7.08 -10.88 -9.13
N GLN A 6 6.39 -10.16 -10.01
CA GLN A 6 6.69 -8.76 -10.35
C GLN A 6 5.45 -7.84 -10.50
N SER A 7 4.33 -8.13 -9.83
CA SER A 7 3.17 -7.24 -9.91
C SER A 7 3.33 -5.97 -9.05
N MET A 8 2.86 -4.83 -9.55
CA MET A 8 2.93 -3.52 -8.90
C MET A 8 2.05 -3.48 -7.66
N LYS A 9 2.66 -3.47 -6.47
CA LYS A 9 1.95 -3.37 -5.19
C LYS A 9 1.88 -1.94 -4.68
N PRO A 10 0.84 -1.56 -3.90
CA PRO A 10 0.76 -0.22 -3.32
C PRO A 10 1.99 0.19 -2.50
N TRP A 11 2.64 -0.74 -1.77
CA TRP A 11 3.85 -0.44 -1.00
C TRP A 11 5.05 -0.05 -1.87
N LEU A 12 5.08 -0.37 -3.17
CA LEU A 12 6.19 0.06 -4.04
C LEU A 12 6.27 1.58 -4.17
N LEU A 13 5.16 2.30 -3.96
CA LEU A 13 5.17 3.76 -3.89
C LEU A 13 6.03 4.32 -2.75
N GLU A 14 6.43 3.51 -1.77
CA GLU A 14 7.34 3.90 -0.71
C GLU A 14 8.79 4.07 -1.19
N ILE A 15 9.15 3.38 -2.27
CA ILE A 15 10.53 3.31 -2.76
C ILE A 15 10.71 3.92 -4.15
N LEU A 16 9.63 4.04 -4.93
CA LEU A 16 9.69 4.60 -6.27
C LEU A 16 9.80 6.12 -6.22
N ALA A 17 10.96 6.63 -6.63
CA ALA A 17 11.17 8.04 -6.92
C ALA A 17 11.16 8.27 -8.44
N CYS A 18 10.92 9.50 -8.87
CA CYS A 18 11.02 9.87 -10.27
C CYS A 18 12.42 9.53 -10.82
N PRO A 19 12.54 8.79 -11.94
CA PRO A 19 13.84 8.39 -12.49
C PRO A 19 14.63 9.58 -13.05
N ILE A 20 13.97 10.72 -13.27
CA ILE A 20 14.56 11.90 -13.91
C ILE A 20 15.12 12.88 -12.87
N ASP A 21 14.32 13.26 -11.88
CA ASP A 21 14.68 14.32 -10.93
C ASP A 21 14.76 13.86 -9.47
N LYS A 22 14.58 12.54 -9.23
CA LYS A 22 14.62 11.88 -7.93
C LYS A 22 13.58 12.40 -6.94
N HIS A 23 12.53 13.08 -7.41
CA HIS A 23 11.44 13.53 -6.57
C HIS A 23 10.62 12.36 -6.04
N TYR A 24 10.15 12.53 -4.80
CA TYR A 24 9.33 11.60 -4.05
C TYR A 24 8.45 12.41 -3.07
N PRO A 25 7.18 12.01 -2.83
CA PRO A 25 6.47 10.88 -3.44
C PRO A 25 6.01 11.16 -4.88
N LEU A 26 5.56 10.10 -5.57
CA LEU A 26 4.88 10.20 -6.87
C LEU A 26 3.36 10.12 -6.67
N ASP A 27 2.60 10.90 -7.43
CA ASP A 27 1.14 10.80 -7.50
C ASP A 27 0.76 9.55 -8.30
N LEU A 28 -0.18 8.74 -7.81
CA LEU A 28 -0.60 7.50 -8.48
C LEU A 28 -2.09 7.57 -8.80
N SER A 29 -2.45 7.36 -10.06
CA SER A 29 -3.83 7.10 -10.49
C SER A 29 -4.00 5.64 -10.88
N ILE A 30 -4.86 4.90 -10.18
CA ILE A 30 -5.14 3.47 -10.41
C ILE A 30 -6.31 3.33 -11.38
N PHE A 31 -6.08 2.70 -12.53
CA PHE A 31 -7.09 2.48 -13.57
C PHE A 31 -7.75 1.10 -13.50
N SER A 32 -7.01 0.10 -13.01
CA SER A 32 -7.48 -1.26 -12.70
C SER A 32 -6.58 -1.94 -11.67
N ILE A 33 -7.08 -2.99 -11.04
CA ILE A 33 -6.33 -3.91 -10.18
C ILE A 33 -6.45 -5.33 -10.76
N GLU A 34 -5.47 -6.18 -10.45
CA GLU A 34 -5.57 -7.61 -10.75
C GLU A 34 -6.71 -8.24 -9.95
N ASP A 35 -7.37 -9.24 -10.53
CA ASP A 35 -8.42 -10.05 -9.90
C ASP A 35 -9.48 -9.24 -9.11
N ALA A 36 -10.03 -8.20 -9.73
CA ALA A 36 -11.02 -7.32 -9.09
C ALA A 36 -12.20 -8.07 -8.43
N ASP A 37 -12.66 -9.17 -9.02
CA ASP A 37 -13.71 -10.02 -8.44
C ASP A 37 -13.26 -10.72 -7.16
N ALA A 38 -11.99 -11.17 -7.09
CA ALA A 38 -11.43 -11.76 -5.88
C ALA A 38 -11.26 -10.69 -4.80
N PHE A 39 -10.82 -9.47 -5.16
CA PHE A 39 -10.77 -8.33 -4.26
C PHE A 39 -12.15 -8.08 -3.61
N LEU A 40 -13.21 -8.00 -4.41
CA LEU A 40 -14.57 -7.72 -3.93
C LEU A 40 -15.10 -8.78 -2.95
N LYS A 41 -14.73 -10.06 -3.15
CA LYS A 41 -15.14 -11.15 -2.25
C LYS A 41 -14.42 -11.11 -0.90
N LYS A 42 -13.23 -10.53 -0.84
CA LYS A 42 -12.36 -10.56 0.34
C LYS A 42 -12.37 -9.28 1.15
N VAL A 43 -12.49 -8.13 0.50
CA VAL A 43 -12.44 -6.82 1.17
C VAL A 43 -13.52 -6.70 2.24
N GLY A 44 -13.11 -6.43 3.49
CA GLY A 44 -14.00 -6.38 4.66
C GLY A 44 -14.23 -7.73 5.35
N ASN A 45 -13.83 -8.85 4.76
CA ASN A 45 -13.80 -10.15 5.41
C ASN A 45 -12.42 -10.37 6.07
N VAL A 46 -12.35 -10.19 7.38
CA VAL A 46 -11.10 -10.27 8.15
C VAL A 46 -10.41 -11.61 7.99
N ASP A 47 -11.15 -12.71 7.99
CA ASP A 47 -10.55 -14.06 7.91
C ASP A 47 -9.94 -14.33 6.54
N GLU A 48 -10.61 -13.89 5.46
CA GLU A 48 -10.06 -13.99 4.10
C GLU A 48 -8.82 -13.11 3.92
N MET A 49 -8.83 -11.89 4.47
CA MET A 49 -7.66 -11.01 4.42
C MET A 49 -6.48 -11.59 5.23
N LYS A 50 -6.75 -12.19 6.41
CA LYS A 50 -5.73 -12.89 7.20
C LYS A 50 -5.13 -14.08 6.44
N LYS A 51 -5.94 -14.85 5.70
CA LYS A 51 -5.46 -15.96 4.86
C LYS A 51 -4.49 -15.47 3.79
N ASP A 52 -4.83 -14.41 3.07
CA ASP A 52 -3.93 -13.81 2.06
C ASP A 52 -2.62 -13.33 2.68
N LEU A 53 -2.69 -12.74 3.88
CA LEU A 53 -1.52 -12.21 4.58
C LEU A 53 -0.60 -13.28 5.17
N SER A 54 -1.16 -14.42 5.60
CA SER A 54 -0.39 -15.53 6.20
C SER A 54 0.72 -16.05 5.28
N PHE A 55 0.55 -15.91 3.96
CA PHE A 55 1.56 -16.32 2.97
C PHE A 55 2.83 -15.47 3.03
N PHE A 56 2.73 -14.17 3.39
CA PHE A 56 3.90 -13.28 3.44
C PHE A 56 4.79 -13.54 4.64
N PHE A 57 4.25 -14.05 5.75
CA PHE A 57 5.04 -14.43 6.92
C PHE A 57 5.83 -15.72 6.69
N LYS A 58 5.27 -16.69 5.94
CA LYS A 58 5.94 -17.96 5.61
C LYS A 58 7.22 -17.81 4.79
N ASN A 59 7.38 -16.70 4.06
CA ASN A 59 8.56 -16.44 3.24
C ASN A 59 9.59 -15.52 3.91
N GLY A 60 9.36 -15.11 5.17
CA GLY A 60 10.19 -14.13 5.88
C GLY A 60 10.89 -14.64 7.14
N LEU A 61 10.50 -15.81 7.65
CA LEU A 61 11.06 -16.44 8.83
C LEU A 61 11.17 -17.95 8.54
N ASP A 62 12.35 -18.53 8.73
CA ASP A 62 12.69 -19.94 8.50
C ASP A 62 11.99 -20.90 9.51
N ASP A 63 10.68 -20.80 9.66
CA ASP A 63 9.91 -21.71 10.53
C ASP A 63 9.25 -22.81 9.68
N GLU A 64 9.91 -23.98 9.65
CA GLU A 64 9.53 -25.17 8.87
C GLU A 64 8.28 -25.93 9.35
N GLU A 65 7.55 -25.47 10.36
CA GLU A 65 6.39 -26.23 10.86
C GLU A 65 5.07 -25.51 10.57
N GLY A 66 4.35 -26.14 9.62
CA GLY A 66 3.04 -25.70 9.16
C GLY A 66 1.97 -25.80 10.25
N ASP A 67 1.06 -24.83 10.14
CA ASP A 67 -0.21 -24.69 10.85
C ASP A 67 -0.17 -24.03 12.24
N VAL A 68 -0.23 -22.69 12.27
CA VAL A 68 -0.89 -21.93 13.34
C VAL A 68 -1.37 -20.61 12.73
N SER A 69 -2.57 -20.17 13.10
CA SER A 69 -3.07 -18.79 13.00
C SER A 69 -1.98 -17.76 13.36
N THR A 70 -1.12 -17.39 12.42
CA THR A 70 -0.07 -16.41 12.67
C THR A 70 -0.78 -15.08 12.83
N PRO A 71 -0.73 -14.46 14.02
CA PRO A 71 -1.38 -13.18 14.20
C PRO A 71 -0.69 -12.17 13.27
N ILE A 72 -1.50 -11.45 12.48
CA ILE A 72 -0.96 -10.45 11.55
C ILE A 72 -0.23 -9.35 12.31
N ILE A 73 -0.77 -8.97 13.48
CA ILE A 73 -0.17 -8.03 14.42
C ILE A 73 0.42 -8.85 15.56
N ASN A 74 1.73 -8.82 15.69
CA ASN A 74 2.47 -9.60 16.67
C ASN A 74 2.83 -8.72 17.86
N PHE A 75 2.80 -9.33 19.06
CA PHE A 75 3.08 -8.66 20.32
C PHE A 75 4.17 -9.43 21.07
N ASP A 76 5.20 -8.73 21.52
CA ASP A 76 6.19 -9.23 22.46
C ASP A 76 6.17 -8.35 23.72
N ASP A 77 5.80 -8.98 24.84
CA ASP A 77 5.66 -8.37 26.16
C ASP A 77 6.62 -8.99 27.20
N ALA A 78 7.67 -9.69 26.76
CA ALA A 78 8.69 -10.23 27.66
C ALA A 78 9.55 -9.12 28.31
N GLY A 79 9.58 -7.94 27.69
CA GLY A 79 10.31 -6.77 28.15
C GLY A 79 9.50 -5.80 29.03
N LYS A 80 10.14 -4.67 29.36
CA LYS A 80 9.51 -3.57 30.11
C LYS A 80 8.44 -2.82 29.30
N ASP A 81 8.60 -2.80 27.98
CA ASP A 81 7.73 -2.11 27.02
C ASP A 81 7.12 -3.11 26.06
N LEU A 82 5.88 -2.87 25.61
CA LEU A 82 5.26 -3.69 24.57
C LEU A 82 5.96 -3.44 23.23
N LEU A 83 6.50 -4.49 22.63
CA LEU A 83 6.99 -4.49 21.27
C LEU A 83 5.91 -5.02 20.34
N VAL A 84 5.77 -4.37 19.18
CA VAL A 84 4.76 -4.68 18.17
C VAL A 84 5.41 -4.72 16.80
N PHE A 85 5.00 -5.67 15.98
CA PHE A 85 5.46 -5.82 14.60
C PHE A 85 4.44 -6.53 13.72
N ASP A 86 4.49 -6.24 12.43
CA ASP A 86 3.69 -6.87 11.37
C ASP A 86 4.43 -6.78 10.03
N THR A 87 3.74 -7.00 8.91
CA THR A 87 4.39 -6.94 7.58
C THR A 87 4.82 -5.54 7.15
N LEU A 88 4.18 -4.49 7.71
CA LEU A 88 4.50 -3.09 7.45
C LEU A 88 5.61 -2.59 8.38
N VAL A 89 5.56 -2.98 9.64
CA VAL A 89 6.57 -2.68 10.66
C VAL A 89 7.27 -3.98 11.07
N ARG A 90 8.18 -4.46 10.21
CA ARG A 90 8.81 -5.78 10.37
C ARG A 90 9.67 -5.93 11.63
N LYS A 91 10.34 -4.86 12.04
CA LYS A 91 11.19 -4.87 13.23
C LYS A 91 10.32 -4.67 14.47
N PRO A 92 10.37 -5.57 15.49
CA PRO A 92 9.75 -5.33 16.78
C PRO A 92 10.10 -3.94 17.30
N SER A 93 9.07 -3.12 17.49
CA SER A 93 9.20 -1.70 17.82
C SER A 93 8.30 -1.36 19.00
N PRO A 94 8.71 -0.44 19.91
CA PRO A 94 7.83 0.02 20.98
C PRO A 94 6.47 0.47 20.43
N ALA A 95 5.39 0.16 21.14
CA ALA A 95 4.01 0.43 20.71
C ALA A 95 3.77 1.83 20.11
N GLY A 96 4.34 2.88 20.72
CA GLY A 96 4.23 4.25 20.21
C GLY A 96 4.94 4.46 18.87
N LEU A 97 6.12 3.85 18.68
CA LEU A 97 6.87 3.89 17.42
C LEU A 97 6.21 3.03 16.33
N TYR A 98 5.62 1.89 16.71
CA TYR A 98 4.81 1.09 15.79
C TYR A 98 3.65 1.94 15.22
N LEU A 99 2.86 2.57 16.08
CA LEU A 99 1.73 3.41 15.64
C LEU A 99 2.18 4.60 14.80
N GLU A 100 3.32 5.23 15.11
CA GLU A 100 3.92 6.28 14.27
C GLU A 100 4.24 5.80 12.84
N LYS A 101 4.81 4.60 12.72
CA LYS A 101 5.09 3.99 11.41
C LYS A 101 3.81 3.61 10.67
N ILE A 102 2.78 3.18 11.38
CA ILE A 102 1.44 2.96 10.78
C ILE A 102 0.84 4.28 10.27
N GLN A 103 0.95 5.38 11.02
CA GLN A 103 0.52 6.70 10.51
C GLN A 103 1.27 7.10 9.24
N THR A 104 2.57 6.83 9.18
CA THR A 104 3.39 7.06 7.98
C THR A 104 2.91 6.20 6.81
N SER A 105 2.64 4.91 7.06
CA SER A 105 2.08 3.98 6.06
C SER A 105 0.72 4.41 5.50
N ILE A 106 -0.12 5.05 6.32
CA ILE A 106 -1.40 5.61 5.88
C ILE A 106 -1.18 6.90 5.07
N ASP A 107 -0.23 7.74 5.46
CA ASP A 107 0.08 8.99 4.77
C ASP A 107 0.63 8.77 3.36
N GLU A 108 1.33 7.67 3.13
CA GLU A 108 1.77 7.24 1.79
C GLU A 108 0.60 6.95 0.83
N LEU A 109 -0.62 6.76 1.33
CA LEU A 109 -1.82 6.63 0.50
C LEU A 109 -2.39 7.97 0.06
N LYS A 110 -1.95 9.11 0.61
CA LYS A 110 -2.42 10.46 0.19
C LYS A 110 -2.29 10.72 -1.32
N PRO A 111 -1.16 10.44 -1.99
CA PRO A 111 -1.00 10.66 -3.43
C PRO A 111 -1.80 9.70 -4.32
N VAL A 112 -2.55 8.73 -3.75
CA VAL A 112 -3.23 7.68 -4.51
C VAL A 112 -4.66 8.08 -4.91
N VAL A 113 -4.93 8.22 -6.20
CA VAL A 113 -6.28 8.41 -6.76
C VAL A 113 -6.75 7.08 -7.34
N VAL A 114 -7.99 6.67 -7.01
CA VAL A 114 -8.59 5.42 -7.51
C VAL A 114 -9.65 5.75 -8.55
N LEU A 115 -9.50 5.21 -9.76
CA LEU A 115 -10.35 5.47 -10.93
C LEU A 115 -10.89 4.18 -11.57
N CYS A 116 -10.86 3.07 -10.84
CA CYS A 116 -11.30 1.75 -11.31
C CYS A 116 -12.68 1.35 -10.78
N SER A 117 -12.81 1.14 -9.47
CA SER A 117 -14.00 0.61 -8.80
C SER A 117 -14.31 1.44 -7.56
N GLU A 118 -15.60 1.72 -7.34
CA GLU A 118 -16.07 2.42 -6.13
C GLU A 118 -15.65 1.68 -4.86
N LYS A 119 -15.60 0.33 -4.88
CA LYS A 119 -15.20 -0.42 -3.69
C LYS A 119 -13.72 -0.23 -3.33
N VAL A 120 -12.85 -0.16 -4.34
CA VAL A 120 -11.42 0.12 -4.14
C VAL A 120 -11.24 1.54 -3.61
N LYS A 121 -12.02 2.50 -4.15
CA LYS A 121 -12.02 3.90 -3.71
C LYS A 121 -12.51 4.07 -2.27
N GLU A 122 -13.59 3.40 -1.89
CA GLU A 122 -14.08 3.32 -0.50
C GLU A 122 -13.01 2.74 0.43
N THR A 123 -12.28 1.71 -0.02
CA THR A 123 -11.22 1.07 0.76
C THR A 123 -10.10 2.04 1.07
N VAL A 124 -9.57 2.74 0.05
CA VAL A 124 -8.53 3.76 0.24
C VAL A 124 -9.04 4.90 1.12
N THR A 125 -10.30 5.31 0.97
CA THR A 125 -10.92 6.34 1.82
C THR A 125 -10.99 5.90 3.28
N THR A 126 -11.41 4.65 3.53
CA THR A 126 -11.45 4.04 4.86
C THR A 126 -10.06 3.97 5.49
N LEU A 127 -9.04 3.59 4.71
CA LEU A 127 -7.66 3.53 5.17
C LEU A 127 -7.11 4.91 5.53
N ARG A 128 -7.46 5.96 4.78
CA ARG A 128 -7.07 7.33 5.13
C ARG A 128 -7.75 7.80 6.41
N ALA A 129 -9.02 7.49 6.59
CA ALA A 129 -9.76 7.82 7.81
C ALA A 129 -9.22 7.10 9.05
N LEU A 130 -8.64 5.89 8.89
CA LEU A 130 -7.97 5.17 9.98
C LEU A 130 -6.87 5.98 10.66
N LYS A 131 -6.29 6.99 9.98
CA LYS A 131 -5.23 7.84 10.53
C LYS A 131 -5.60 8.48 11.87
N GLU A 132 -6.83 8.98 11.99
CA GLU A 132 -7.31 9.64 13.22
C GLU A 132 -7.35 8.66 14.38
N ASN A 133 -7.94 7.47 14.16
CA ASN A 133 -7.97 6.40 15.17
C ASN A 133 -6.55 5.96 15.61
N VAL A 134 -5.60 5.87 14.66
CA VAL A 134 -4.20 5.52 14.96
C VAL A 134 -3.52 6.63 15.76
N GLN A 135 -3.83 7.90 15.47
CA GLN A 135 -3.32 9.04 16.23
C GLN A 135 -3.82 8.99 17.68
N GLU A 136 -5.12 8.82 17.88
CA GLU A 136 -5.73 8.71 19.21
C GLU A 136 -5.14 7.54 19.99
N ALA A 137 -4.95 6.39 19.35
CA ALA A 137 -4.30 5.23 19.94
C ALA A 137 -2.85 5.54 20.35
N ARG A 138 -2.10 6.28 19.53
CA ARG A 138 -0.70 6.66 19.83
C ARG A 138 -0.65 7.57 21.05
N GLU A 139 -1.54 8.55 21.14
CA GLU A 139 -1.67 9.43 22.30
C GLU A 139 -2.07 8.64 23.56
N ALA A 140 -2.99 7.69 23.45
CA ALA A 140 -3.38 6.82 24.56
C ALA A 140 -2.22 5.92 25.03
N VAL A 141 -1.48 5.30 24.10
CA VAL A 141 -0.29 4.48 24.39
C VAL A 141 0.78 5.29 25.12
N SER A 142 0.98 6.56 24.75
CA SER A 142 1.95 7.44 25.41
C SER A 142 1.65 7.66 26.91
N LYS A 143 0.37 7.59 27.30
CA LYS A 143 -0.09 7.73 28.70
C LYS A 143 0.00 6.41 29.49
N MET A 144 0.27 5.29 28.83
CA MET A 144 0.31 3.93 29.42
C MET A 144 1.75 3.38 29.49
N ALA A 145 2.73 4.25 29.75
CA ALA A 145 4.13 3.84 29.87
C ALA A 145 4.34 2.77 30.95
N GLY A 146 5.11 1.72 30.63
CA GLY A 146 5.35 0.59 31.53
C GLY A 146 4.12 -0.30 31.79
N ASN A 147 3.06 -0.21 30.97
CA ASN A 147 1.90 -1.09 31.04
C ASN A 147 1.63 -1.79 29.69
N PRO A 148 2.37 -2.88 29.37
CA PRO A 148 2.24 -3.59 28.11
C PRO A 148 0.84 -4.15 27.85
N ALA A 149 0.14 -4.60 28.90
CA ALA A 149 -1.21 -5.15 28.77
C ALA A 149 -2.21 -4.09 28.25
N LYS A 150 -2.18 -2.88 28.81
CA LYS A 150 -3.05 -1.78 28.34
C LYS A 150 -2.65 -1.29 26.95
N GLN A 151 -1.36 -1.24 26.63
CA GLN A 151 -0.88 -0.90 25.29
C GLN A 151 -1.39 -1.91 24.25
N ARG A 152 -1.40 -3.20 24.59
CA ARG A 152 -1.92 -4.28 23.75
C ARG A 152 -3.41 -4.10 23.50
N GLU A 153 -4.19 -3.86 24.56
CA GLU A 153 -5.64 -3.61 24.44
C GLU A 153 -5.95 -2.45 23.48
N ILE A 154 -5.22 -1.34 23.60
CA ILE A 154 -5.36 -0.18 22.71
C ILE A 154 -5.07 -0.57 21.25
N ILE A 155 -3.97 -1.27 20.98
CA ILE A 155 -3.62 -1.66 19.60
C ILE A 155 -4.60 -2.70 19.05
N SER A 156 -5.02 -3.67 19.86
CA SER A 156 -6.02 -4.68 19.47
C SER A 156 -7.36 -4.06 19.10
N SER A 157 -7.73 -2.91 19.66
CA SER A 157 -8.94 -2.18 19.24
C SER A 157 -8.90 -1.71 17.78
N LEU A 158 -7.70 -1.57 17.20
CA LEU A 158 -7.48 -1.17 15.80
C LEU A 158 -7.33 -2.37 14.85
N GLU A 159 -7.44 -3.61 15.33
CA GLU A 159 -7.06 -4.83 14.59
C GLU A 159 -7.64 -4.86 13.17
N LYS A 160 -8.93 -4.58 13.01
CA LYS A 160 -9.59 -4.61 11.69
C LYS A 160 -8.97 -3.62 10.71
N GLY A 161 -8.68 -2.40 11.16
CA GLY A 161 -8.07 -1.36 10.32
C GLY A 161 -6.62 -1.70 9.95
N LEU A 162 -5.86 -2.21 10.92
CA LEU A 162 -4.47 -2.63 10.72
C LEU A 162 -4.37 -3.82 9.76
N ILE A 163 -5.28 -4.79 9.84
CA ILE A 163 -5.38 -5.90 8.89
C ILE A 163 -5.73 -5.39 7.50
N LEU A 164 -6.72 -4.49 7.38
CA LEU A 164 -7.09 -3.91 6.09
C LEU A 164 -5.91 -3.18 5.46
N LEU A 165 -5.14 -2.42 6.24
CA LEU A 165 -3.97 -1.70 5.75
C LEU A 165 -2.86 -2.66 5.28
N ASN A 166 -2.53 -3.66 6.10
CA ASN A 166 -1.58 -4.71 5.72
C ASN A 166 -2.03 -5.41 4.44
N TRP A 167 -3.28 -5.85 4.37
CA TRP A 167 -3.83 -6.57 3.22
C TRP A 167 -3.84 -5.71 1.96
N PHE A 168 -4.31 -4.47 2.05
CA PHE A 168 -4.31 -3.55 0.91
C PHE A 168 -2.90 -3.31 0.40
N LYS A 169 -1.93 -3.04 1.27
CA LYS A 169 -0.56 -2.76 0.85
C LYS A 169 0.13 -4.00 0.28
N GLN A 170 -0.07 -5.18 0.85
CA GLN A 170 0.68 -6.39 0.48
C GLN A 170 0.02 -7.28 -0.58
N ALA A 171 -1.31 -7.37 -0.58
CA ALA A 171 -2.05 -8.34 -1.38
C ALA A 171 -2.73 -7.74 -2.61
N VAL A 172 -2.98 -6.42 -2.65
CA VAL A 172 -3.54 -5.76 -3.84
C VAL A 172 -2.42 -5.55 -4.87
N GLU A 173 -2.74 -5.85 -6.12
CA GLU A 173 -1.84 -5.74 -7.27
C GLU A 173 -2.48 -4.80 -8.30
N ILE A 174 -1.75 -3.76 -8.69
CA ILE A 174 -2.19 -2.70 -9.59
C ILE A 174 -1.88 -3.11 -11.02
N GLU A 175 -2.91 -3.52 -11.76
CA GLU A 175 -2.80 -3.98 -13.15
C GLU A 175 -2.46 -2.83 -14.12
N SER A 176 -3.14 -1.70 -13.98
CA SER A 176 -2.89 -0.52 -14.82
C SER A 176 -3.10 0.76 -14.03
N GLY A 177 -2.27 1.76 -14.35
CA GLY A 177 -2.31 3.06 -13.71
C GLY A 177 -1.25 3.99 -14.28
N VAL A 178 -1.19 5.20 -13.73
CA VAL A 178 -0.14 6.16 -14.07
C VAL A 178 0.43 6.78 -12.80
N MET A 179 1.75 6.87 -12.75
CA MET A 179 2.47 7.65 -11.75
C MET A 179 2.86 9.00 -12.35
N ILE A 180 2.74 10.09 -11.59
CA ILE A 180 3.06 11.45 -12.04
C ILE A 180 4.01 12.06 -11.03
N CYS A 181 5.10 12.66 -11.53
CA CYS A 181 6.00 13.44 -10.69
C CYS A 181 5.45 14.86 -10.52
N ALA A 182 5.15 15.25 -9.28
CA ALA A 182 4.67 16.60 -8.98
C ALA A 182 5.70 17.72 -9.25
N LYS A 183 6.98 17.37 -9.44
CA LYS A 183 8.08 18.33 -9.66
C LYS A 183 8.42 18.56 -11.14
N CYS A 184 8.63 17.49 -11.91
CA CYS A 184 8.95 17.61 -13.34
C CYS A 184 7.78 17.28 -14.28
N HIS A 185 6.60 16.96 -13.72
CA HIS A 185 5.34 16.70 -14.44
C HIS A 185 5.40 15.55 -15.47
N ARG A 186 6.42 14.69 -15.38
CA ARG A 186 6.50 13.47 -16.18
C ARG A 186 5.57 12.42 -15.63
N TRP A 187 4.95 11.69 -16.56
CA TRP A 187 4.08 10.57 -16.23
C TRP A 187 4.75 9.24 -16.60
N CYS A 188 4.60 8.23 -15.76
CA CYS A 188 5.12 6.89 -15.98
C CYS A 188 3.97 5.87 -15.87
N PRO A 189 3.71 5.08 -16.92
CA PRO A 189 2.61 4.12 -16.91
C PRO A 189 2.95 2.86 -16.11
N ILE A 190 1.92 2.25 -15.56
CA ILE A 190 1.90 0.87 -15.09
C ILE A 190 1.12 0.07 -16.14
N ARG A 191 1.76 -0.94 -16.74
CA ARG A 191 1.18 -1.82 -17.77
C ARG A 191 1.41 -3.27 -17.37
N ASP A 192 0.37 -4.08 -17.40
CA ASP A 192 0.42 -5.50 -17.02
C ASP A 192 1.13 -5.66 -15.65
N SER A 193 0.74 -4.82 -14.69
CA SER A 193 1.35 -4.72 -13.37
C SER A 193 2.83 -4.33 -13.30
N ILE A 194 3.43 -3.85 -14.38
CA ILE A 194 4.85 -3.44 -14.42
C ILE A 194 4.96 -1.90 -14.50
N PRO A 195 5.56 -1.23 -13.50
CA PRO A 195 5.83 0.21 -13.58
C PRO A 195 6.95 0.49 -14.59
N GLN A 196 6.66 1.24 -15.65
CA GLN A 196 7.61 1.57 -16.71
C GLN A 196 8.26 2.93 -16.46
N MET A 197 9.35 2.90 -15.70
CA MET A 197 10.09 4.07 -15.21
C MET A 197 11.35 4.37 -16.06
N LEU A 198 11.29 4.12 -17.37
CA LEU A 198 12.42 4.37 -18.26
C LEU A 198 12.66 5.89 -18.46
N PRO A 199 13.92 6.33 -18.62
CA PRO A 199 14.25 7.66 -19.12
C PRO A 199 13.55 7.97 -20.45
N ASP A 200 13.27 9.26 -20.70
CA ASP A 200 12.49 9.71 -21.85
C ASP A 200 13.04 9.17 -23.18
N GLU A 201 14.36 9.19 -23.35
CA GLU A 201 15.06 8.74 -24.55
C GLU A 201 14.98 7.23 -24.80
N LEU A 202 14.64 6.45 -23.78
CA LEU A 202 14.45 4.99 -23.88
C LEU A 202 12.98 4.60 -24.01
N ARG A 203 12.05 5.57 -23.89
CA ARG A 203 10.62 5.34 -24.07
C ARG A 203 10.24 5.32 -25.53
N ARG A 204 9.23 4.51 -25.84
CA ARG A 204 8.73 4.33 -27.21
C ARG A 204 7.39 5.03 -27.35
N GLU A 205 7.40 6.15 -28.06
CA GLU A 205 6.23 7.01 -28.30
C GLU A 205 4.99 6.22 -28.72
N LYS A 206 5.15 5.25 -29.63
CA LYS A 206 4.04 4.39 -30.08
C LYS A 206 3.30 3.71 -28.93
N TYR A 207 4.02 3.14 -27.96
CA TYR A 207 3.39 2.43 -26.83
C TYR A 207 2.81 3.39 -25.80
N ASP A 208 3.43 4.56 -25.64
CA ASP A 208 2.91 5.62 -24.78
C ASP A 208 1.61 6.22 -25.32
N LYS A 209 1.56 6.56 -26.61
CA LYS A 209 0.32 7.02 -27.26
C LYS A 209 -0.78 5.98 -27.21
N GLN A 210 -0.47 4.70 -27.44
CA GLN A 210 -1.46 3.61 -27.29
C GLN A 210 -2.04 3.55 -25.87
N PHE A 211 -1.20 3.70 -24.85
CA PHE A 211 -1.66 3.71 -23.46
C PHE A 211 -2.53 4.94 -23.16
N LEU A 212 -2.12 6.12 -23.63
CA LEU A 212 -2.91 7.35 -23.49
C LEU A 212 -4.27 7.21 -24.18
N GLU A 213 -4.35 6.69 -25.41
CA GLU A 213 -5.62 6.48 -26.11
C GLU A 213 -6.55 5.54 -25.34
N THR A 214 -6.02 4.46 -24.78
CA THR A 214 -6.80 3.50 -23.98
C THR A 214 -7.39 4.12 -22.71
N TRP A 215 -6.64 5.03 -22.06
CA TRP A 215 -6.98 5.52 -20.72
C TRP A 215 -7.37 7.00 -20.64
N LYS A 216 -7.46 7.70 -21.76
CA LYS A 216 -7.73 9.15 -21.82
C LYS A 216 -8.96 9.60 -21.00
N ASP A 217 -10.01 8.78 -20.95
CA ASP A 217 -11.25 9.11 -20.22
C ASP A 217 -11.09 9.04 -18.70
N LYS A 218 -10.05 8.36 -18.21
CA LYS A 218 -9.68 8.27 -16.79
C LYS A 218 -8.44 9.08 -16.46
N MET A 219 -7.78 9.68 -17.45
CA MET A 219 -6.50 10.34 -17.23
C MET A 219 -6.69 11.85 -17.09
N ASP A 220 -5.75 12.49 -16.39
CA ASP A 220 -5.69 13.94 -16.32
C ASP A 220 -5.58 14.52 -17.75
N PRO A 221 -6.51 15.41 -18.19
CA PRO A 221 -6.46 16.03 -19.49
C PRO A 221 -5.13 16.75 -19.80
N ASP A 222 -4.45 17.29 -18.79
CA ASP A 222 -3.15 17.96 -18.99
C ASP A 222 -2.07 16.95 -19.38
N ILE A 223 -2.13 15.73 -18.84
CA ILE A 223 -1.22 14.65 -19.24
C ILE A 223 -1.57 14.13 -20.64
N VAL A 224 -2.85 14.01 -20.96
CA VAL A 224 -3.31 13.52 -22.27
C VAL A 224 -2.88 14.48 -23.38
N ASN A 225 -3.00 15.79 -23.17
CA ASN A 225 -2.80 16.82 -24.20
C ASN A 225 -1.42 17.48 -24.18
N ALA A 226 -0.71 17.46 -23.05
CA ALA A 226 0.57 18.16 -22.86
C ALA A 226 1.57 17.38 -22.00
N GLY A 227 1.32 16.09 -21.75
CA GLY A 227 2.18 15.23 -20.95
C GLY A 227 3.59 15.06 -21.51
N ILE A 228 4.53 14.85 -20.60
CA ILE A 228 5.95 14.60 -20.87
C ILE A 228 6.25 13.13 -20.53
N PRO A 229 6.93 12.36 -21.40
CA PRO A 229 7.60 12.79 -22.64
C PRO A 229 6.70 12.84 -23.87
N PHE A 230 5.57 12.13 -23.85
CA PHE A 230 4.65 12.07 -24.98
C PHE A 230 3.22 12.33 -24.52
N HIS A 231 2.42 12.89 -25.43
CA HIS A 231 1.00 13.18 -25.32
C HIS A 231 0.32 12.76 -26.64
N LEU A 232 -1.02 12.79 -26.70
CA LEU A 232 -1.78 12.45 -27.90
C LEU A 232 -1.68 13.52 -28.99
#